data_AF-A0A926PXR4-F1
#
_entry.id   AF-A0A926PXR4-F1
#
_cell.length_a   1.000
_cell.length_b   1.000
_cell.length_c   1.000
_cell.angle_alpha   90.00
_cell.angle_beta   90.00
_cell.angle_gamma   90.00
#
_symmetry.space_group_name_H-M   'P 1'
#
loop_
_entity.id
_entity.type
_entity.pdbx_description
1 polymer ?
#
loop_
_entity_poly.entity_id
_entity_poly.type
_entity_poly.pdbx_seq_one_letter_code
_entity_poly.pdbx_strand_id
1 'polypeptide(L)'
;MNRTVIRDLAAALQALGEHGERLTPTEATPEQLREIGEDMARVRRLFAEADADAPTTRCRRHPHGPVEPGTEGGCLLCRIRPAARHPRPAEAAPLHEVREFIAQHGEAAATRRYGGPATARALNTPARPHRNRGAHTA
;
A
#
# COMPACT_ATOMS: atom_id res chain seq x y z
N MET A 1 -1.02 13.35 -11.67
CA MET A 1 -1.65 13.47 -13.00
C MET A 1 -1.47 12.21 -13.83
N ASN A 2 -2.57 11.51 -14.08
CA ASN A 2 -2.62 10.31 -14.91
C ASN A 2 -2.69 10.70 -16.40
N ARG A 3 -1.67 10.37 -17.21
CA ARG A 3 -1.58 10.76 -18.64
C ARG A 3 -2.75 10.24 -19.48
N THR A 4 -3.30 9.08 -19.13
CA THR A 4 -4.46 8.50 -19.79
C THR A 4 -5.71 9.36 -19.53
N VAL A 5 -5.93 9.74 -18.27
CA VAL A 5 -7.05 10.63 -17.88
C VAL A 5 -6.94 11.99 -18.57
N ILE A 6 -5.73 12.55 -18.69
CA ILE A 6 -5.53 13.82 -19.41
C ILE A 6 -5.90 13.73 -20.89
N ARG A 7 -5.53 12.62 -21.57
CA ARG A 7 -5.93 12.39 -22.96
C ARG A 7 -7.44 12.25 -23.09
N ASP A 8 -8.06 11.49 -22.19
CA ASP A 8 -9.50 11.24 -22.22
C ASP A 8 -10.30 12.52 -21.88
N LEU A 9 -9.77 13.38 -21.01
CA LEU A 9 -10.28 14.72 -20.73
C LEU A 9 -10.20 15.63 -21.96
N ALA A 10 -9.08 15.64 -22.68
CA ALA A 10 -8.93 16.43 -23.90
C ALA A 10 -9.98 16.04 -24.97
N ALA A 11 -10.20 14.73 -25.17
CA ALA A 11 -11.23 14.24 -26.08
C ALA A 11 -12.65 14.63 -25.62
N ALA A 12 -12.93 14.58 -24.31
CA ALA A 12 -14.22 14.99 -23.76
C ALA A 12 -14.51 16.49 -23.96
N LEU A 13 -13.50 17.34 -23.78
CA LEU A 13 -13.62 18.78 -23.99
C LEU A 13 -13.85 19.12 -25.46
N GLN A 14 -13.23 18.39 -26.38
CA GLN A 14 -13.44 18.59 -27.81
C GLN A 14 -14.87 18.24 -28.24
N ALA A 15 -15.41 17.10 -27.78
CA ALA A 15 -16.81 16.74 -28.02
C ALA A 15 -17.79 17.79 -27.46
N LEU A 16 -17.50 18.35 -26.28
CA LEU A 16 -18.32 19.42 -25.70
C LEU A 16 -18.28 20.70 -26.55
N GLY A 17 -17.13 21.03 -27.15
CA GLY A 17 -17.02 22.12 -28.12
C GLY A 17 -17.87 21.90 -29.37
N GLU A 18 -17.87 20.68 -29.91
CA GLU A 18 -18.70 20.30 -31.07
C GLU A 18 -20.20 20.44 -30.79
N HIS A 19 -20.64 20.13 -29.56
CA HIS A 19 -22.03 20.39 -29.16
C HIS A 19 -22.37 21.88 -29.15
N GLY A 20 -21.45 22.73 -28.69
CA GLY A 20 -21.62 24.20 -28.67
C GLY A 20 -21.82 24.79 -30.06
N GLU A 21 -21.08 24.30 -31.06
CA GLU A 21 -21.22 24.73 -32.46
C GLU A 21 -22.57 24.32 -33.09
N ARG A 22 -23.15 23.20 -32.62
CA ARG A 22 -24.42 22.66 -33.13
C ARG A 22 -25.65 23.18 -32.40
N LEU A 23 -25.47 23.86 -31.27
CA LEU A 23 -26.57 24.33 -30.43
C LEU A 23 -27.09 25.67 -30.94
N THR A 24 -28.17 25.66 -31.72
CA THR A 24 -28.87 26.87 -32.16
C THR A 24 -30.13 27.10 -31.33
N PRO A 25 -30.53 28.36 -31.03
CA PRO A 25 -31.75 28.65 -30.26
C PRO A 25 -33.04 28.10 -30.88
N THR A 26 -33.03 27.84 -32.18
CA THR A 26 -34.20 27.42 -32.95
C THR A 26 -34.29 25.91 -33.16
N GLU A 27 -33.18 25.17 -33.03
CA GLU A 27 -33.13 23.74 -33.36
C GLU A 27 -32.73 22.86 -32.16
N ALA A 28 -32.49 23.45 -30.98
CA ALA A 28 -32.15 22.70 -29.78
C ALA A 28 -33.31 21.79 -29.33
N THR A 29 -33.04 20.48 -29.23
CA THR A 29 -33.99 19.48 -28.73
C THR A 29 -33.71 19.09 -27.27
N PRO A 30 -34.72 18.62 -26.51
CA PRO A 30 -34.52 18.13 -25.15
C PRO A 30 -33.49 16.99 -25.06
N GLU A 31 -33.45 16.11 -26.06
CA GLU A 31 -32.50 15.01 -26.16
C GLU A 31 -31.07 15.52 -26.28
N GLN A 32 -30.82 16.53 -27.13
CA GLN A 32 -29.50 17.16 -27.26
C GLN A 32 -29.07 17.82 -25.95
N LEU A 33 -29.97 18.50 -25.25
CA LEU A 33 -29.66 19.12 -23.96
C LEU A 33 -29.30 18.07 -22.89
N ARG A 34 -29.96 16.91 -22.91
CA ARG A 34 -29.63 15.79 -22.02
C ARG A 34 -28.26 15.20 -22.33
N GLU A 35 -27.95 14.99 -23.61
CA GLU A 35 -26.63 14.51 -24.07
C GLU A 35 -25.50 15.47 -23.63
N ILE A 36 -25.68 16.77 -23.84
CA ILE A 36 -24.74 17.80 -23.39
C ILE A 36 -24.56 17.75 -21.86
N GLY A 37 -25.65 17.58 -21.11
CA GLY A 37 -25.60 17.43 -19.65
C GLY A 37 -24.81 16.21 -19.20
N GLU A 38 -24.97 15.07 -19.88
CA GLU A 38 -24.23 13.83 -19.62
C GLU A 38 -22.73 14.01 -19.90
N ASP A 39 -22.38 14.69 -21.00
CA ASP A 39 -21.00 15.00 -21.36
C ASP A 39 -20.35 16.01 -20.39
N MET A 40 -21.09 17.04 -19.94
CA MET A 40 -20.62 17.94 -18.89
C MET A 40 -20.32 17.19 -17.59
N ALA A 41 -21.18 16.26 -17.19
CA ALA A 41 -20.94 15.42 -16.02
C ALA A 41 -19.70 14.53 -16.19
N ARG A 42 -19.49 13.99 -17.41
CA ARG A 42 -18.29 13.22 -17.76
C ARG A 42 -17.02 14.07 -17.67
N VAL A 43 -17.02 15.28 -18.24
CA VAL A 43 -15.88 16.22 -18.16
C VAL A 43 -15.54 16.55 -16.71
N ARG A 44 -16.54 16.84 -15.86
CA ARG A 44 -16.32 17.12 -14.43
C ARG A 44 -15.67 15.95 -13.68
N ARG A 45 -16.07 14.70 -13.98
CA ARG A 45 -15.43 13.50 -13.40
C ARG A 45 -13.98 13.39 -13.82
N LEU A 46 -13.69 13.56 -15.11
CA LEU A 46 -12.33 13.49 -15.65
C LEU A 46 -11.42 14.60 -15.08
N PHE A 47 -11.96 15.79 -14.82
CA PHE A 47 -11.24 16.83 -14.09
C PHE A 47 -10.85 16.39 -12.67
N ALA A 48 -11.80 15.84 -11.91
CA ALA A 48 -11.52 15.34 -10.57
C ALA A 48 -10.49 14.18 -10.57
N GLU A 49 -10.53 13.31 -11.58
CA GLU A 49 -9.55 12.24 -11.76
C GLU A 49 -8.19 12.74 -12.24
N ALA A 50 -8.15 13.84 -13.00
CA ALA A 50 -6.92 14.49 -13.45
C ALA A 50 -6.23 15.26 -12.31
N ASP A 51 -7.05 15.91 -11.47
CA ASP A 51 -6.67 16.65 -10.27
C ASP A 51 -6.32 15.72 -9.10
N ALA A 52 -6.77 14.46 -9.13
CA ALA A 52 -6.30 13.44 -8.21
C ALA A 52 -4.77 13.35 -8.30
N ASP A 53 -4.13 13.91 -7.28
CA ASP A 53 -2.69 14.13 -7.22
C ASP A 53 -1.94 12.86 -7.60
N ALA A 54 -0.89 13.00 -8.42
CA ALA A 54 0.03 11.87 -8.55
C ALA A 54 0.54 11.54 -7.14
N PRO A 55 0.75 10.25 -6.82
CA PRO A 55 1.44 9.88 -5.59
C PRO A 55 2.71 10.73 -5.46
N THR A 56 2.78 11.56 -4.43
CA THR A 56 3.95 12.39 -4.12
C THR A 56 5.13 11.50 -3.77
N THR A 57 4.88 10.27 -3.30
CA THR A 57 5.91 9.26 -3.00
C THR A 57 5.69 7.97 -3.78
N ARG A 58 6.75 7.18 -3.96
CA ARG A 58 6.68 5.80 -4.50
C ARG A 58 6.19 4.77 -3.47
N CYS A 59 5.82 5.19 -2.26
CA CYS A 59 5.39 4.28 -1.20
C CYS A 59 3.93 3.87 -1.37
N ARG A 60 3.68 2.56 -1.52
CA ARG A 60 2.31 2.00 -1.60
C ARG A 60 1.48 2.23 -0.35
N ARG A 61 2.12 2.38 0.82
CA ARG A 61 1.44 2.63 2.11
C ARG A 61 1.09 4.11 2.31
N HIS A 62 1.89 5.01 1.74
CA HIS A 62 1.71 6.46 1.89
C HIS A 62 1.91 7.15 0.53
N PRO A 63 1.02 6.93 -0.45
CA PRO A 63 1.17 7.49 -1.78
C PRO A 63 1.26 9.02 -1.76
N HIS A 64 0.57 9.67 -0.80
CA HIS A 64 0.58 11.13 -0.60
C HIS A 64 1.38 11.57 0.64
N GLY A 65 2.36 10.76 1.06
CA GLY A 65 3.22 11.11 2.18
C GLY A 65 4.15 12.28 1.88
N PRO A 66 4.70 12.95 2.91
CA PRO A 66 5.75 13.93 2.69
C PRO A 66 6.99 13.27 2.06
N VAL A 67 7.64 14.01 1.15
CA VAL A 67 8.81 13.58 0.37
C VAL A 67 10.09 14.08 1.01
N GLU A 68 11.12 13.23 1.05
CA GLU A 68 12.49 13.63 1.39
C GLU A 68 13.09 14.52 0.27
N PRO A 69 13.48 15.77 0.56
CA PRO A 69 14.22 16.59 -0.39
C PRO A 69 15.53 15.89 -0.80
N GLY A 70 15.79 15.78 -2.11
CA GLY A 70 17.02 15.17 -2.63
C GLY A 70 17.00 13.65 -2.76
N THR A 71 15.86 12.98 -2.53
CA THR A 71 15.68 11.57 -2.91
C THR A 71 14.51 11.43 -3.87
N GLU A 72 14.66 10.62 -4.91
CA GLU A 72 13.58 10.39 -5.87
C GLU A 72 12.42 9.60 -5.23
N GLY A 73 11.40 10.32 -4.77
CA GLY A 73 10.12 9.74 -4.37
C GLY A 73 10.16 8.90 -3.09
N GLY A 74 11.15 9.11 -2.22
CA GLY A 74 11.21 8.51 -0.89
C GLY A 74 10.15 9.10 0.05
N CYS A 75 9.41 8.24 0.75
CA CYS A 75 8.42 8.67 1.76
C CYS A 75 9.10 8.93 3.11
N LEU A 76 9.03 10.16 3.63
CA LEU A 76 9.59 10.53 4.96
C LEU A 76 9.06 9.58 6.04
N LEU A 77 7.76 9.29 6.04
CA LEU A 77 7.11 8.49 7.07
C LEU A 77 7.69 7.07 7.15
N CYS A 78 8.09 6.49 6.01
CA CYS A 78 8.74 5.18 5.99
C CYS A 78 10.20 5.24 6.42
N ARG A 79 10.88 6.37 6.17
CA ARG A 79 12.28 6.58 6.57
C ARG A 79 12.41 6.86 8.07
N ILE A 80 11.55 7.73 8.62
CA ILE A 80 11.58 8.12 10.03
C ILE A 80 10.88 7.11 10.93
N ARG A 81 10.11 6.17 10.37
CA ARG A 81 9.56 5.08 11.16
C ARG A 81 10.76 4.28 11.66
N PRO A 82 10.97 4.17 12.99
CA PRO A 82 11.93 3.22 13.51
C PRO A 82 11.53 1.89 12.91
N ALA A 83 12.45 1.25 12.19
CA ALA A 83 12.27 -0.14 11.87
C ALA A 83 12.05 -0.80 13.24
N ALA A 84 10.81 -1.17 13.54
CA ALA A 84 10.57 -2.27 14.45
C ALA A 84 11.28 -3.42 13.74
N ARG A 85 12.57 -3.58 14.06
CA ARG A 85 13.41 -4.64 13.54
C ARG A 85 12.74 -5.89 14.06
N HIS A 86 11.83 -6.45 13.28
CA HIS A 86 11.60 -7.87 13.35
C HIS A 86 12.91 -8.48 12.86
N PRO A 87 13.72 -9.10 13.72
CA PRO A 87 14.93 -9.74 13.26
C PRO A 87 14.54 -10.70 12.14
N ARG A 88 15.21 -10.53 10.99
CA ARG A 88 15.17 -11.46 9.87
C ARG A 88 15.56 -12.84 10.44
N PRO A 89 14.91 -13.97 10.07
CA PRO A 89 15.07 -15.24 10.79
C PRO A 89 16.44 -15.95 10.67
N ALA A 90 17.53 -15.24 10.39
CA ALA A 90 18.83 -15.84 10.11
C ALA A 90 19.86 -15.76 11.26
N GLU A 91 19.58 -15.02 12.35
CA GLU A 91 20.48 -14.93 13.53
C GLU A 91 19.72 -15.02 14.86
N ALA A 92 18.47 -15.51 14.85
CA ALA A 92 17.76 -15.79 16.09
C ALA A 92 18.21 -17.15 16.61
N ALA A 93 18.76 -17.21 17.83
CA ALA A 93 19.03 -18.46 18.53
C ALA A 93 17.80 -19.37 18.42
N PRO A 94 17.97 -20.68 18.13
CA PRO A 94 16.85 -21.57 17.94
C PRO A 94 15.97 -21.58 19.21
N LEU A 95 14.64 -21.56 19.03
CA LEU A 95 13.70 -21.37 20.14
C LEU A 95 13.86 -22.42 21.27
N HIS A 96 14.37 -23.62 20.97
CA HIS A 96 14.64 -24.62 21.99
C HIS A 96 15.75 -24.19 22.96
N GLU A 97 16.81 -23.56 22.46
CA GLU A 97 17.92 -23.04 23.28
C GLU A 97 17.45 -21.88 24.16
N VAL A 98 16.60 -21.01 23.62
CA VAL A 98 16.00 -19.91 24.40
C VAL A 98 15.11 -20.46 25.52
N ARG A 99 14.32 -21.51 25.27
CA ARG A 99 13.48 -22.16 26.29
C ARG A 99 14.29 -22.84 27.37
N GLU A 100 15.34 -23.57 26.98
CA GLU A 100 16.25 -24.22 27.92
C GLU A 100 16.92 -23.19 28.83
N PHE A 101 17.39 -22.08 28.25
CA PHE A 101 17.98 -20.99 29.01
C PHE A 101 16.98 -20.31 29.97
N ILE A 102 15.70 -20.16 29.56
CA ILE A 102 14.64 -19.66 30.46
C ILE A 102 14.46 -20.62 31.65
N ALA A 103 14.46 -21.94 31.41
CA ALA A 103 14.31 -22.93 32.47
C ALA A 103 15.48 -22.90 33.47
N GLN A 104 16.70 -22.62 33.01
CA GLN A 104 17.91 -22.62 33.82
C GLN A 104 18.17 -21.29 34.55
N HIS A 105 17.84 -20.16 33.93
CA HIS A 105 18.25 -18.82 34.41
C HIS A 105 17.12 -17.82 34.59
N GLY A 106 15.89 -18.20 34.23
CA GLY A 106 14.70 -17.36 34.32
C GLY A 106 14.52 -16.39 33.14
N GLU A 107 13.29 -15.91 32.98
CA GLU A 107 12.86 -15.09 31.85
C GLU A 107 13.65 -13.77 31.73
N ALA A 108 13.87 -13.08 32.85
CA ALA A 108 14.60 -11.80 32.86
C ALA A 108 16.04 -11.93 32.34
N ALA A 109 16.72 -13.05 32.65
CA ALA A 109 18.04 -13.34 32.12
C ALA A 109 17.99 -13.66 30.61
N ALA A 110 16.97 -14.40 30.17
CA ALA A 110 16.76 -14.70 28.76
C ALA A 110 16.46 -13.44 27.94
N THR A 111 15.67 -12.49 28.45
CA THR A 111 15.39 -11.20 27.78
C THR A 111 16.66 -10.37 27.62
N ARG A 112 17.56 -10.36 28.61
CA ARG A 112 18.85 -9.66 28.50
C ARG A 112 19.77 -10.31 27.46
N ARG A 113 19.75 -11.64 27.33
CA ARG A 113 20.64 -12.40 26.44
C ARG A 113 20.15 -12.50 24.99
N TYR A 114 18.86 -12.80 24.79
CA TYR A 114 18.28 -13.08 23.47
C TYR A 114 17.30 -12.00 22.98
N GLY A 115 16.92 -11.06 23.85
CA GLY A 115 15.98 -9.99 23.54
C GLY A 115 14.51 -10.37 23.75
N GLY A 116 13.69 -9.37 24.11
CA GLY A 116 12.26 -9.54 24.39
C GLY A 116 11.46 -10.28 23.31
N PRO A 117 11.64 -9.98 22.00
CA PRO A 117 10.93 -10.70 20.96
C PRO A 117 11.24 -12.19 20.87
N ALA A 118 12.48 -12.61 21.16
CA ALA A 118 12.89 -14.01 21.14
C ALA A 118 12.33 -14.76 22.35
N THR A 119 12.44 -14.17 23.55
CA THR A 119 11.85 -14.70 24.79
C THR A 119 10.33 -14.86 24.66
N ALA A 120 9.63 -13.83 24.18
CA ALA A 120 8.18 -13.89 23.98
C ALA A 120 7.78 -14.96 22.95
N ARG A 121 8.55 -15.13 21.86
CA ARG A 121 8.29 -16.22 20.89
C ARG A 121 8.52 -17.60 21.51
N ALA A 122 9.57 -17.76 22.31
CA ALA A 122 9.88 -19.02 22.97
C ALA A 122 8.78 -19.47 23.93
N LEU A 123 8.21 -18.53 24.70
CA LEU A 123 7.10 -18.77 25.64
C LEU A 123 5.76 -19.02 24.93
N ASN A 124 5.46 -18.28 23.87
CA ASN A 124 4.15 -18.33 23.20
C ASN A 124 4.05 -19.37 22.07
N THR A 125 5.16 -19.91 21.60
CA THR A 125 5.14 -20.99 20.59
C THR A 125 5.10 -22.33 21.34
N PRO A 126 4.15 -23.24 21.09
CA PRO A 126 4.22 -24.60 21.63
C PRO A 126 5.32 -25.40 20.94
N ALA A 127 5.94 -26.35 21.64
CA ALA A 127 6.85 -27.31 20.99
C ALA A 127 6.06 -28.15 19.98
N ARG A 128 6.42 -28.09 18.69
CA ARG A 128 5.82 -28.99 17.70
C ARG A 128 6.27 -30.41 18.01
N PRO A 129 5.35 -31.39 18.17
CA PRO A 129 5.76 -32.78 18.30
C PRO A 129 6.46 -33.21 17.01
N HIS A 130 7.66 -33.76 17.16
CA HIS A 130 8.43 -34.33 16.06
C HIS A 130 7.61 -35.47 15.46
N ARG A 131 6.99 -35.27 14.28
CA ARG A 131 6.35 -36.39 13.57
C ARG A 131 7.47 -37.30 13.08
N ASN A 132 7.62 -38.43 13.77
CA ASN A 132 8.53 -39.50 13.39
C ASN A 132 8.14 -39.98 11.99
N ARG A 133 8.94 -39.63 10.97
CA ARG A 133 8.73 -40.04 9.58
C ARG A 133 9.83 -41.05 9.27
N GLY A 134 9.52 -42.34 9.42
CA GLY A 134 10.43 -43.41 9.00
C GLY A 134 10.19 -44.77 9.64
N ALA A 135 9.19 -45.50 9.14
CA ALA A 135 9.17 -46.96 9.17
C ALA A 135 8.29 -47.49 8.01
N HIS A 136 8.80 -47.34 6.79
CA HIS A 136 8.43 -48.22 5.69
C HIS A 136 9.74 -48.80 5.15
N THR A 137 10.13 -49.94 5.68
CA THR A 137 11.00 -50.89 5.00
C THR A 137 10.13 -51.90 4.27
N ALA A 138 10.65 -52.30 3.11
CA ALA A 138 10.11 -53.21 2.12
C ALA A 138 9.57 -54.54 2.66
#